data_AF-A0A3B7MY31-F1
#
_entry.id   AF-A0A3B7MY31-F1
#
_cell.length_a   1.000
_cell.length_b   1.000
_cell.length_c   1.000
_cell.angle_alpha   90.00
_cell.angle_beta   90.00
_cell.angle_gamma   90.00
#
_symmetry.space_group_name_H-M   'P 1'
#
loop_
_entity.id
_entity.type
_entity.pdbx_description
1 polymer ?
#
loop_
_entity_poly.entity_id
_entity_poly.type
_entity_poly.pdbx_seq_one_letter_code
_entity_poly.pdbx_strand_id
1 'polypeptide(L)'
;MKRVLWIVTAVVAVSAITVSCSRKVTRIDPGEQIDLSGRWNNTDSRQTAEKMIDDILNDKWVGNYQEGHNGQKPVVIVGFVTNKSTEHIDAETFVKDVEQSFIKSGRVRLVQGGKKREELRAEKADQQTNASTSSMKKFGLEQGADFILQGSINSIVDAQKRKKVVYYQVNLELTNIQTNEVVWIGDKKIAKYVTN
;
A
#
# COMPACT_ATOMS: atom_id res chain seq x y z
N MET A 1 -65.85 23.47 -6.08
CA MET A 1 -64.85 24.13 -5.20
C MET A 1 -64.09 23.15 -4.30
N LYS A 2 -64.76 22.27 -3.53
CA LYS A 2 -64.06 21.32 -2.63
C LYS A 2 -63.09 20.36 -3.35
N ARG A 3 -63.43 19.83 -4.53
CA ARG A 3 -62.54 18.92 -5.30
C ARG A 3 -61.26 19.59 -5.83
N VAL A 4 -61.32 20.88 -6.17
CA VAL A 4 -60.15 21.66 -6.60
C VAL A 4 -59.23 21.94 -5.41
N LEU A 5 -59.81 22.19 -4.23
CA LEU A 5 -59.06 22.37 -2.98
C LEU A 5 -58.28 21.09 -2.61
N TRP A 6 -58.88 19.91 -2.74
CA TRP A 6 -58.19 18.62 -2.49
C TRP A 6 -57.03 18.34 -3.46
N ILE A 7 -57.15 18.74 -4.72
CA ILE A 7 -56.08 18.57 -5.73
C ILE A 7 -54.92 19.53 -5.46
N VAL A 8 -55.19 20.78 -5.06
CA VAL A 8 -54.16 21.75 -4.71
C VAL A 8 -53.41 21.34 -3.43
N THR A 9 -54.09 20.79 -2.42
CA THR A 9 -53.42 20.26 -1.21
C THR A 9 -52.56 19.03 -1.52
N ALA A 10 -52.97 18.17 -2.46
CA ALA A 10 -52.19 17.01 -2.87
C ALA A 10 -50.92 17.40 -3.65
N VAL A 11 -50.97 18.43 -4.49
CA VAL A 11 -49.80 18.92 -5.25
C VAL A 11 -48.77 19.62 -4.35
N VAL A 12 -49.22 20.32 -3.30
CA VAL A 12 -48.33 20.94 -2.29
C VAL A 12 -47.72 19.90 -1.34
N ALA A 13 -48.40 18.78 -1.08
CA ALA A 13 -47.86 17.69 -0.27
C ALA A 13 -46.79 16.84 -1.01
N VAL A 14 -46.88 16.73 -2.34
CA VAL A 14 -45.90 15.98 -3.16
C VAL A 14 -44.61 16.76 -3.43
N SER A 15 -44.63 18.09 -3.28
CA SER A 15 -43.47 18.96 -3.52
C SER A 15 -42.54 19.15 -2.30
N ALA A 16 -42.87 18.55 -1.14
CA ALA A 16 -42.14 18.76 0.12
C ALA A 16 -41.09 17.69 0.48
N ILE A 17 -40.90 16.63 -0.33
CA ILE A 17 -40.05 15.47 0.07
C ILE A 17 -38.99 15.10 -0.98
N THR A 18 -38.41 16.08 -1.66
CA THR A 18 -37.14 15.87 -2.38
C THR A 18 -36.03 16.70 -1.73
N VAL A 19 -35.81 16.47 -0.42
CA VAL A 19 -34.53 16.83 0.19
C VAL A 19 -33.49 15.87 -0.39
N SER A 20 -32.95 16.25 -1.55
CA SER A 20 -31.75 15.66 -2.08
C SER A 20 -30.66 15.92 -1.05
N CYS A 21 -30.21 14.88 -0.34
CA CYS A 21 -29.01 14.93 0.47
C CYS A 21 -27.84 15.26 -0.46
N SER A 22 -27.54 16.55 -0.65
CA SER A 22 -26.40 16.96 -1.46
C SER A 22 -25.14 16.52 -0.71
N ARG A 23 -24.43 15.52 -1.25
CA ARG A 23 -23.14 15.11 -0.71
C ARG A 23 -22.14 16.25 -0.95
N LYS A 24 -21.71 16.92 0.12
CA LYS A 24 -20.65 17.92 0.04
C LYS A 24 -19.30 17.20 0.06
N VAL A 25 -18.52 17.34 -1.01
CA VAL A 25 -17.16 16.81 -1.11
C VAL A 25 -16.20 17.99 -1.06
N THR A 26 -15.29 18.00 -0.09
CA THR A 26 -14.23 19.00 0.04
C THR A 26 -12.89 18.31 0.02
N ARG A 27 -11.89 18.93 -0.62
CA ARG A 27 -10.51 18.47 -0.51
C ARG A 27 -10.01 18.79 0.89
N ILE A 28 -9.30 17.83 1.45
CA ILE A 28 -8.65 17.90 2.76
C ILE A 28 -7.18 17.56 2.59
N ASP A 29 -6.37 17.88 3.61
CA ASP A 29 -4.97 17.51 3.63
C ASP A 29 -4.83 15.98 3.78
N PRO A 30 -4.02 15.30 2.95
CA PRO A 30 -3.81 13.84 3.08
C PRO A 30 -3.18 13.40 4.41
N GLY A 31 -2.50 14.30 5.13
CA GLY A 31 -1.91 14.06 6.44
C GLY A 31 -2.90 14.16 7.60
N GLU A 32 -4.09 14.75 7.38
CA GLU A 32 -5.14 14.89 8.39
C GLU A 32 -5.63 13.51 8.85
N GLN A 33 -5.63 13.28 10.16
CA GLN A 33 -6.11 12.03 10.73
C GLN A 33 -7.64 12.04 10.83
N ILE A 34 -8.28 11.25 9.96
CA ILE A 34 -9.74 11.12 9.94
C ILE A 34 -10.14 9.64 9.99
N ASP A 35 -10.84 9.27 11.05
CA ASP A 35 -11.40 7.94 11.25
C ASP A 35 -12.93 7.99 11.13
N LEU A 36 -13.48 7.42 10.05
CA LEU A 36 -14.94 7.42 9.79
C LEU A 36 -15.59 6.08 10.15
N SER A 37 -15.10 4.99 9.57
CA SER A 37 -15.73 3.65 9.65
C SER A 37 -15.05 2.70 10.65
N GLY A 38 -13.91 3.11 11.21
CA GLY A 38 -13.02 2.24 11.97
C GLY A 38 -12.32 1.15 11.14
N ARG A 39 -12.45 1.21 9.81
CA ARG A 39 -11.73 0.35 8.86
C ARG A 39 -10.32 0.87 8.58
N TRP A 40 -9.53 0.08 7.85
CA TRP A 40 -8.25 0.53 7.31
C TRP A 40 -8.42 1.80 6.47
N ASN A 41 -7.57 2.81 6.70
CA ASN A 41 -7.63 4.09 6.01
C ASN A 41 -6.24 4.65 5.65
N ASN A 42 -6.22 5.87 5.11
CA ASN A 42 -5.00 6.56 4.71
C ASN A 42 -4.03 6.78 5.89
N THR A 43 -4.54 7.13 7.07
CA THR A 43 -3.73 7.31 8.28
C THR A 43 -2.98 6.02 8.62
N ASP A 44 -3.67 4.88 8.59
CA ASP A 44 -3.06 3.58 8.91
C ASP A 44 -1.97 3.21 7.92
N SER A 45 -2.22 3.43 6.63
CA SER A 45 -1.25 3.17 5.56
C SER A 45 -0.01 4.06 5.71
N ARG A 46 -0.20 5.36 5.89
CA ARG A 46 0.89 6.32 6.10
C ARG A 46 1.70 5.99 7.35
N GLN A 47 1.06 5.74 8.50
CA GLN A 47 1.77 5.39 9.73
C GLN A 47 2.51 4.06 9.64
N THR A 48 2.00 3.13 8.82
CA THR A 48 2.69 1.88 8.52
C THR A 48 3.92 2.15 7.66
N ALA A 49 3.79 2.92 6.58
CA ALA A 49 4.92 3.32 5.75
C ALA A 49 6.01 4.02 6.57
N GLU A 50 5.66 5.07 7.31
CA GLU A 50 6.59 5.84 8.14
C GLU A 50 7.38 4.95 9.10
N LYS A 51 6.70 4.04 9.82
CA LYS A 51 7.36 3.11 10.75
C LYS A 51 8.29 2.14 10.01
N MET A 52 7.82 1.54 8.92
CA MET A 52 8.60 0.54 8.17
C MET A 52 9.83 1.17 7.53
N ILE A 53 9.70 2.38 6.99
CA ILE A 53 10.81 3.15 6.39
C ILE A 53 11.86 3.49 7.44
N ASP A 54 11.43 4.02 8.59
CA ASP A 54 12.33 4.39 9.69
C ASP A 54 13.11 3.18 10.18
N ASP A 55 12.42 2.06 10.42
CA ASP A 55 13.06 0.83 10.89
C ASP A 55 14.04 0.26 9.87
N ILE A 56 13.59 0.04 8.62
CA ILE A 56 14.38 -0.69 7.64
C ILE A 56 15.62 0.09 7.18
N LEU A 57 15.57 1.43 7.15
CA LEU A 57 16.71 2.23 6.73
C LEU A 57 17.72 2.49 7.86
N ASN A 58 17.27 2.46 9.12
CA ASN A 58 18.14 2.69 10.28
C ASN A 58 18.75 1.39 10.84
N ASP A 59 18.26 0.22 10.42
CA ASP A 59 18.89 -1.05 10.79
C ASP A 59 20.24 -1.27 10.08
N LYS A 60 21.03 -2.19 10.61
CA LYS A 60 22.42 -2.48 10.26
C LYS A 60 22.57 -3.25 8.95
N TRP A 61 21.52 -3.89 8.43
CA TRP A 61 21.62 -4.78 7.26
C TRP A 61 22.28 -4.12 6.04
N VAL A 62 22.00 -2.83 5.78
CA VAL A 62 22.63 -2.07 4.69
C VAL A 62 24.13 -1.94 4.93
N GLY A 63 24.52 -1.56 6.15
CA GLY A 63 25.93 -1.38 6.54
C GLY A 63 26.68 -2.72 6.49
N ASN A 64 26.10 -3.76 7.08
CA ASN A 64 26.65 -5.11 7.05
C ASN A 64 26.87 -5.62 5.61
N TYR A 65 25.90 -5.37 4.72
CA TYR A 65 26.05 -5.74 3.31
C TYR A 65 27.19 -4.94 2.66
N GLN A 66 27.22 -3.62 2.86
CA GLN A 66 28.25 -2.75 2.29
C GLN A 66 29.66 -3.13 2.74
N GLU A 67 29.85 -3.44 4.02
CA GLU A 67 31.12 -3.92 4.57
C GLU A 67 31.57 -5.23 3.91
N GLY A 68 30.66 -6.17 3.70
CA GLY A 68 30.94 -7.44 3.03
C GLY A 68 31.13 -7.34 1.50
N HIS A 69 30.72 -6.23 0.87
CA HIS A 69 30.66 -6.08 -0.59
C HIS A 69 31.39 -4.82 -1.09
N ASN A 70 32.49 -4.41 -0.44
CA ASN A 70 33.34 -3.29 -0.87
C ASN A 70 32.56 -1.97 -1.09
N GLY A 71 31.59 -1.68 -0.21
CA GLY A 71 30.75 -0.49 -0.28
C GLY A 71 29.64 -0.51 -1.33
N GLN A 72 29.43 -1.64 -2.02
CA GLN A 72 28.35 -1.77 -3.00
C GLN A 72 26.98 -1.67 -2.32
N LYS A 73 26.04 -0.99 -2.98
CA LYS A 73 24.66 -0.86 -2.52
C LYS A 73 23.92 -2.18 -2.76
N PRO A 74 23.21 -2.72 -1.76
CA PRO A 74 22.41 -3.92 -1.94
C PRO A 74 21.30 -3.67 -2.96
N VAL A 75 21.01 -4.67 -3.78
CA VAL A 75 19.89 -4.70 -4.69
C VAL A 75 18.70 -5.37 -4.01
N VAL A 76 17.63 -4.61 -3.83
CA VAL A 76 16.38 -5.09 -3.24
C VAL A 76 15.32 -5.21 -4.33
N ILE A 77 14.59 -6.31 -4.30
CA ILE A 77 13.29 -6.43 -4.97
C ILE A 77 12.22 -6.34 -3.88
N VAL A 78 11.20 -5.50 -4.10
CA VAL A 78 10.01 -5.53 -3.24
C VAL A 78 9.03 -6.52 -3.83
N GLY A 79 8.81 -7.60 -3.08
CA GLY A 79 7.92 -8.69 -3.42
C GLY A 79 6.48 -8.41 -2.99
N PHE A 80 5.68 -9.48 -2.88
CA PHE A 80 4.27 -9.37 -2.56
C PHE A 80 4.05 -9.24 -1.05
N VAL A 81 3.12 -8.36 -0.68
CA VAL A 81 2.53 -8.30 0.66
C VAL A 81 1.17 -8.97 0.60
N THR A 82 1.03 -10.10 1.30
CA THR A 82 -0.20 -10.89 1.28
C THR A 82 -1.21 -10.30 2.24
N ASN A 83 -2.39 -9.92 1.74
CA ASN A 83 -3.49 -9.53 2.61
C ASN A 83 -4.23 -10.77 3.14
N LYS A 84 -4.14 -10.99 4.45
CA LYS A 84 -4.83 -12.02 5.23
C LYS A 84 -5.90 -11.42 6.17
N SER A 85 -6.19 -10.13 6.03
CA SER A 85 -7.21 -9.45 6.84
C SER A 85 -8.62 -9.80 6.37
N THR A 86 -9.62 -9.45 7.18
CA THR A 86 -11.05 -9.58 6.82
C THR A 86 -11.52 -8.50 5.86
N GLU A 87 -10.62 -7.65 5.36
CA GLU A 87 -10.92 -6.49 4.52
C GLU A 87 -10.09 -6.49 3.25
N HIS A 88 -10.58 -5.82 2.20
CA HIS A 88 -9.77 -5.55 1.03
C HIS A 88 -8.84 -4.36 1.31
N ILE A 89 -7.60 -4.66 1.69
CA ILE A 89 -6.54 -3.68 1.95
C ILE A 89 -5.55 -3.77 0.79
N ASP A 90 -5.29 -2.63 0.16
CA ASP A 90 -4.26 -2.52 -0.87
C ASP A 90 -2.92 -2.13 -0.23
N ALA A 91 -2.00 -3.10 -0.22
CA ALA A 91 -0.66 -2.92 0.30
C ALA A 91 0.20 -2.00 -0.57
N GLU A 92 -0.13 -1.80 -1.86
CA GLU A 92 0.64 -0.95 -2.76
C GLU A 92 0.75 0.48 -2.20
N THR A 93 -0.26 0.93 -1.45
CA THR A 93 -0.28 2.27 -0.83
C THR A 93 0.93 2.55 0.06
N PHE A 94 1.29 1.67 0.99
CA PHE A 94 2.48 1.87 1.85
C PHE A 94 3.75 1.25 1.27
N VAL A 95 3.63 0.20 0.45
CA VAL A 95 4.79 -0.44 -0.20
C VAL A 95 5.49 0.55 -1.14
N LYS A 96 4.72 1.38 -1.85
CA LYS A 96 5.27 2.42 -2.73
C LYS A 96 6.07 3.46 -1.98
N ASP A 97 5.65 3.82 -0.77
CA ASP A 97 6.39 4.76 0.07
C ASP A 97 7.73 4.15 0.53
N VAL A 98 7.73 2.86 0.88
CA VAL A 98 8.97 2.13 1.20
C VAL A 98 9.92 2.09 0.00
N GLU A 99 9.42 1.72 -1.19
CA GLU A 99 10.22 1.74 -2.43
C GLU A 99 10.80 3.13 -2.73
N GLN A 100 10.00 4.19 -2.58
CA GLN A 100 10.47 5.56 -2.76
C GLN A 100 11.56 5.90 -1.76
N SER A 101 11.43 5.49 -0.50
CA SER A 101 12.42 5.74 0.54
C SER A 101 13.78 5.09 0.21
N PHE A 102 13.78 3.88 -0.35
CA PHE A 102 15.00 3.21 -0.80
C PHE A 102 15.72 4.03 -1.87
N ILE A 103 14.98 4.52 -2.88
CA ILE A 103 15.55 5.35 -3.94
C ILE A 103 16.06 6.69 -3.37
N LYS A 104 15.24 7.37 -2.55
CA LYS A 104 15.58 8.68 -1.96
C LYS A 104 16.77 8.61 -1.02
N SER A 105 16.92 7.51 -0.26
CA SER A 105 18.07 7.31 0.63
C SER A 105 19.39 7.24 -0.13
N GLY A 106 19.36 6.82 -1.40
CA GLY A 106 20.54 6.56 -2.20
C GLY A 106 21.40 5.40 -1.67
N ARG A 107 20.97 4.65 -0.65
CA ARG A 107 21.73 3.56 -0.03
C ARG A 107 21.40 2.17 -0.59
N VAL A 108 20.26 2.06 -1.28
CA VAL A 108 19.72 0.81 -1.81
C VAL A 108 19.45 0.95 -3.31
N ARG A 109 19.64 -0.12 -4.08
CA ARG A 109 19.23 -0.21 -5.49
C ARG A 109 17.92 -1.00 -5.55
N LEU A 110 16.88 -0.43 -6.14
CA LEU A 110 15.59 -1.10 -6.28
C LEU A 110 15.45 -1.72 -7.68
N VAL A 111 14.98 -2.97 -7.75
CA VAL A 111 14.57 -3.61 -9.01
C VAL A 111 13.09 -3.99 -8.98
N GLN A 112 12.45 -3.94 -10.14
CA GLN A 112 11.04 -4.32 -10.28
C GLN A 112 10.83 -5.83 -10.10
N GLY A 113 9.73 -6.20 -9.45
CA GLY A 113 9.31 -7.58 -9.20
C GLY A 113 7.93 -7.92 -9.74
N GLY A 114 7.54 -9.18 -9.60
CA GLY A 114 6.19 -9.68 -9.93
C GLY A 114 5.71 -9.28 -11.32
N LYS A 115 4.45 -8.85 -11.40
CA LYS A 115 3.79 -8.47 -12.66
C LYS A 115 4.50 -7.33 -13.41
N LYS A 116 5.05 -6.34 -12.70
CA LYS A 116 5.80 -5.23 -13.32
C LYS A 116 7.05 -5.72 -14.05
N ARG A 117 7.71 -6.76 -13.52
CA ARG A 117 8.84 -7.41 -14.19
C ARG A 117 8.40 -8.15 -15.46
N GLU A 118 7.26 -8.81 -15.43
CA GLU A 118 6.70 -9.50 -16.60
C GLU A 118 6.35 -8.51 -17.71
N GLU A 119 5.72 -7.39 -17.36
CA GLU A 119 5.44 -6.29 -18.29
C GLU A 119 6.72 -5.73 -18.92
N LEU A 120 7.79 -5.54 -18.14
CA LEU A 120 9.10 -5.12 -18.65
C LEU A 120 9.77 -6.16 -19.56
N ARG A 121 9.53 -7.46 -19.32
CA ARG A 121 10.03 -8.52 -20.20
C ARG A 121 9.26 -8.57 -21.51
N ALA A 122 7.94 -8.34 -21.49
CA ALA A 122 7.12 -8.20 -22.67
C ALA A 122 7.56 -6.99 -23.52
N GLU A 123 7.82 -5.84 -22.88
CA GLU A 123 8.39 -4.66 -23.54
C GLU A 123 9.74 -4.96 -24.20
N LYS A 124 10.65 -5.67 -23.51
CA LYS A 124 11.92 -6.10 -24.12
C LYS A 124 11.71 -7.05 -25.31
N ALA A 125 10.66 -7.85 -25.31
CA ALA A 125 10.32 -8.73 -26.43
C ALA A 125 9.87 -7.91 -27.65
N ASP A 126 9.02 -6.91 -27.42
CA ASP A 126 8.58 -5.97 -28.45
C ASP A 126 9.77 -5.24 -29.09
N GLN A 127 10.71 -4.77 -28.26
CA GLN A 127 11.94 -4.12 -28.74
C GLN A 127 12.78 -5.01 -29.67
N GLN A 128 12.71 -6.34 -29.58
CA GLN A 128 13.47 -7.20 -30.49
C GLN A 128 13.03 -7.06 -31.95
N THR A 129 11.79 -6.64 -32.17
CA THR A 129 11.21 -6.46 -33.50
C THR A 129 11.21 -4.99 -33.91
N ASN A 130 10.94 -4.08 -32.96
CA ASN A 130 10.61 -2.69 -33.27
C ASN A 130 11.72 -1.66 -32.96
N ALA A 131 12.67 -1.99 -32.09
CA ALA A 131 13.74 -1.06 -31.72
C ALA A 131 14.97 -1.18 -32.63
N SER A 132 15.74 -0.09 -32.76
CA SER A 132 17.02 -0.14 -33.47
C SER A 132 18.01 -1.05 -32.75
N THR A 133 18.92 -1.67 -33.50
CA THR A 133 19.99 -2.53 -32.93
C THR A 133 20.85 -1.81 -31.88
N SER A 134 21.04 -0.50 -32.03
CA SER A 134 21.80 0.34 -31.10
C SER A 134 21.06 0.66 -29.80
N SER A 135 19.73 0.63 -29.79
CA SER A 135 18.90 1.01 -28.63
C SER A 135 18.28 -0.19 -27.91
N MET A 136 18.06 -1.30 -28.62
CA MET A 136 17.41 -2.50 -28.10
C MET A 136 18.12 -3.05 -26.86
N LYS A 137 17.34 -3.52 -25.89
CA LYS A 137 17.87 -4.18 -24.69
C LYS A 137 17.91 -5.69 -24.87
N LYS A 138 18.96 -6.32 -24.32
CA LYS A 138 19.13 -7.79 -24.36
C LYS A 138 18.37 -8.47 -23.22
N PHE A 139 17.89 -9.67 -23.49
CA PHE A 139 17.40 -10.58 -22.45
C PHE A 139 18.56 -11.11 -21.58
N GLY A 140 18.22 -11.58 -20.37
CA GLY A 140 19.20 -12.18 -19.44
C GLY A 140 20.12 -11.20 -18.71
N LEU A 141 20.04 -9.89 -18.98
CA LEU A 141 20.83 -8.85 -18.33
C LEU A 141 20.06 -8.07 -17.26
N GLU A 142 19.02 -8.69 -16.68
CA GLU A 142 18.33 -8.11 -15.53
C GLU A 142 19.26 -8.13 -14.32
N GLN A 143 19.27 -7.03 -13.55
CA GLN A 143 20.01 -6.98 -12.31
C GLN A 143 19.39 -7.97 -11.31
N GLY A 144 20.18 -8.94 -10.84
CA GLY A 144 19.80 -9.83 -9.75
C GLY A 144 19.63 -9.06 -8.45
N ALA A 145 18.59 -9.39 -7.69
CA ALA A 145 18.39 -8.87 -6.34
C ALA A 145 19.18 -9.71 -5.34
N ASP A 146 19.76 -9.05 -4.34
CA ASP A 146 20.40 -9.67 -3.18
C ASP A 146 19.34 -10.02 -2.12
N PHE A 147 18.36 -9.13 -1.93
CA PHE A 147 17.31 -9.27 -0.94
C PHE A 147 15.92 -9.11 -1.54
N ILE A 148 14.96 -9.80 -0.95
CA ILE A 148 13.53 -9.63 -1.22
C ILE A 148 12.83 -9.11 0.02
N LEU A 149 12.09 -8.00 -0.12
CA LEU A 149 11.19 -7.49 0.92
C LEU A 149 9.79 -8.07 0.69
N GLN A 150 9.24 -8.81 1.63
CA GLN A 150 7.90 -9.40 1.55
C GLN A 150 7.14 -9.15 2.84
N GLY A 151 5.85 -9.50 2.88
CA GLY A 151 5.12 -9.36 4.11
C GLY A 151 3.69 -9.87 4.10
N SER A 152 2.98 -9.54 5.17
CA SER A 152 1.55 -9.80 5.27
C SER A 152 0.82 -8.75 6.09
N ILE A 153 -0.48 -8.61 5.82
CA ILE A 153 -1.42 -7.79 6.57
C ILE A 153 -2.43 -8.74 7.20
N ASN A 154 -2.57 -8.72 8.52
CA ASN A 154 -3.48 -9.55 9.28
C ASN A 154 -4.48 -8.67 10.04
N SER A 155 -5.67 -9.20 10.34
CA SER A 155 -6.62 -8.51 11.21
C SER A 155 -7.33 -9.44 12.16
N ILE A 156 -7.65 -8.95 13.35
CA ILE A 156 -8.50 -9.60 14.35
C ILE A 156 -9.67 -8.67 14.64
N VAL A 157 -10.89 -9.18 14.57
CA VAL A 157 -12.11 -8.44 14.89
C VAL A 157 -12.76 -9.05 16.11
N ASP A 158 -12.95 -8.24 17.14
CA ASP A 158 -13.72 -8.58 18.34
C ASP A 158 -14.92 -7.63 18.45
N ALA A 159 -16.12 -8.16 18.68
CA ALA A 159 -17.33 -7.36 18.72
C ALA A 159 -18.31 -7.88 19.76
N GLN A 160 -18.82 -6.96 20.59
CA GLN A 160 -19.87 -7.23 21.56
C GLN A 160 -20.86 -6.06 21.65
N LYS A 161 -22.14 -6.34 21.37
CA LYS A 161 -23.21 -5.31 21.33
C LYS A 161 -22.84 -4.16 20.38
N ARG A 162 -22.78 -2.92 20.88
CA ARG A 162 -22.44 -1.71 20.11
C ARG A 162 -20.94 -1.39 20.14
N LYS A 163 -20.11 -2.30 20.66
CA LYS A 163 -18.66 -2.13 20.77
C LYS A 163 -17.97 -3.09 19.81
N LYS A 164 -16.96 -2.60 19.09
CA LYS A 164 -16.13 -3.39 18.19
C LYS A 164 -14.69 -2.94 18.31
N VAL A 165 -13.76 -3.88 18.36
CA VAL A 165 -12.32 -3.65 18.23
C VAL A 165 -11.87 -4.29 16.92
N VAL A 166 -11.16 -3.52 16.10
CA VAL A 166 -10.45 -4.04 14.94
C VAL A 166 -8.97 -3.83 15.16
N TYR A 167 -8.24 -4.93 15.22
CA TYR A 167 -6.79 -4.95 15.31
C TYR A 167 -6.21 -5.32 13.96
N TYR A 168 -5.25 -4.54 13.48
CA TYR A 168 -4.47 -4.82 12.28
C TYR A 168 -3.01 -5.02 12.66
N GLN A 169 -2.34 -5.92 11.95
CA GLN A 169 -0.91 -6.12 12.06
C GLN A 169 -0.30 -6.28 10.67
N VAL A 170 0.63 -5.38 10.35
CA VAL A 170 1.46 -5.48 9.15
C VAL A 170 2.82 -6.00 9.57
N ASN A 171 3.29 -7.05 8.91
CA ASN A 171 4.63 -7.61 9.08
C ASN A 171 5.36 -7.52 7.74
N LEU A 172 6.57 -6.98 7.75
CA LEU A 172 7.48 -6.99 6.62
C LEU A 172 8.80 -7.69 7.01
N GLU A 173 9.36 -8.44 6.08
CA GLU A 173 10.59 -9.21 6.25
C GLU A 173 11.51 -8.98 5.05
N LEU A 174 12.78 -8.72 5.32
CA LEU A 174 13.82 -8.61 4.30
C LEU A 174 14.69 -9.87 4.36
N THR A 175 14.65 -10.64 3.27
CA THR A 175 15.29 -11.96 3.22
C THR A 175 16.38 -11.96 2.16
N ASN A 176 17.57 -12.46 2.51
CA ASN A 176 18.64 -12.72 1.54
C ASN A 176 18.19 -13.86 0.61
N ILE A 177 18.14 -13.59 -0.69
CA ILE A 177 17.59 -14.53 -1.68
C ILE A 177 18.47 -15.78 -1.83
N GLN A 178 19.78 -15.65 -1.63
CA GLN A 178 20.72 -16.75 -1.79
C GLN A 178 20.76 -17.66 -0.56
N THR A 179 20.75 -17.09 0.64
CA THR A 179 20.91 -17.86 1.90
C THR A 179 19.59 -18.18 2.60
N ASN A 180 18.49 -17.55 2.19
CA ASN A 180 17.19 -17.55 2.89
C ASN A 180 17.26 -16.97 4.32
N GLU A 181 18.30 -16.22 4.64
CA GLU A 181 18.43 -15.57 5.94
C GLU A 181 17.53 -14.32 5.99
N VAL A 182 16.69 -14.23 7.03
CA VAL A 182 15.94 -13.01 7.33
C VAL A 182 16.89 -12.04 8.04
N VAL A 183 17.28 -10.97 7.35
CA VAL A 183 18.25 -9.99 7.87
C VAL A 183 17.58 -8.79 8.54
N TRP A 184 16.27 -8.64 8.34
CA TRP A 184 15.45 -7.63 8.99
C TRP A 184 13.99 -8.07 9.05
N ILE A 185 13.30 -7.74 10.15
CA ILE A 185 11.87 -7.92 10.33
C ILE A 185 11.28 -6.71 11.04
N GLY A 186 10.18 -6.19 10.52
CA GLY A 186 9.46 -5.04 11.07
C GLY A 186 7.98 -5.32 11.22
N ASP A 187 7.36 -4.74 12.23
CA ASP A 187 5.92 -4.80 12.44
C ASP A 187 5.29 -3.45 12.79
N LYS A 188 4.04 -3.27 12.34
CA LYS A 188 3.17 -2.17 12.76
C LYS A 188 1.84 -2.76 13.19
N LYS A 189 1.42 -2.38 14.39
CA LYS A 189 0.15 -2.79 14.99
C LYS A 189 -0.75 -1.57 15.14
N ILE A 190 -2.03 -1.74 14.81
CA ILE A 190 -3.04 -0.69 14.86
C ILE A 190 -4.29 -1.29 15.49
N ALA A 191 -4.84 -0.63 16.51
CA ALA A 191 -6.08 -1.05 17.15
C ALA A 191 -7.10 0.08 17.10
N LYS A 192 -8.30 -0.22 16.60
CA LYS A 192 -9.40 0.74 16.48
C LYS A 192 -10.58 0.28 17.30
N TYR A 193 -10.99 1.10 18.26
CA TYR A 193 -12.22 0.90 19.02
C TYR A 193 -13.36 1.68 18.37
N VAL A 194 -14.43 0.99 18.00
CA VAL A 194 -15.60 1.50 17.29
C VAL A 194 -16.82 1.34 18.19
N THR A 195 -17.60 2.41 18.34
CA THR A 195 -18.87 2.40 19.04
C THR A 195 -19.97 3.00 18.17
N ASN A 196 -21.15 2.37 18.18
CA ASN A 196 -22.38 2.87 17.54
C ASN A 196 -23.30 3.58 18.52
#